data_AF-D5P3G3-F1
#
_entry.id   AF-D5P3G3-F1
#
_cell.length_a   1.000
_cell.length_b   1.000
_cell.length_c   1.000
_cell.angle_alpha   90.00
_cell.angle_beta   90.00
_cell.angle_gamma   90.00
#
_symmetry.space_group_name_H-M   'P 1'
#
loop_
_entity.id
_entity.type
_entity.pdbx_description
1 polymer ?
#
loop_
_entity_poly.entity_id
_entity_poly.type
_entity_poly.pdbx_seq_one_letter_code
_entity_poly.pdbx_strand_id
1 'polypeptide(L)'
;AAAIFVGGAAAGRLPDRPRALALGLAAGTGFGVIEVGVRLIDVIDPTKRAFYANPALYAAAAGGAAGFLLLTSALHRGSVTTAVAGMVVGETIAPAFAGVVWLGDSARDGLGWLVVAGFAVAVSATLVLARFGEAPQEAAT
;
A
#
# COMPACT_ATOMS: atom_id res chain seq x y z
N ALA A 1 9.72 -15.25 -10.92
CA ALA A 1 8.59 -16.05 -11.47
C ALA A 1 8.07 -17.11 -10.48
N ALA A 2 8.90 -18.05 -10.01
CA ALA A 2 8.46 -19.08 -9.05
C ALA A 2 7.90 -18.53 -7.72
N ALA A 3 8.48 -17.46 -7.16
CA ALA A 3 7.95 -16.79 -5.96
C ALA A 3 6.56 -16.17 -6.16
N ILE A 4 6.25 -15.70 -7.37
CA ILE A 4 4.93 -15.15 -7.75
C ILE A 4 3.91 -16.29 -7.85
N PHE A 5 4.29 -17.44 -8.40
CA PHE A 5 3.44 -18.63 -8.48
C PHE A 5 3.19 -19.25 -7.10
N VAL A 6 4.19 -19.31 -6.22
CA VAL A 6 4.03 -19.81 -4.84
C VAL A 6 3.19 -18.83 -4.01
N GLY A 7 3.42 -17.53 -4.15
CA GLY A 7 2.60 -16.50 -3.50
C GLY A 7 1.14 -16.50 -3.98
N GLY A 8 0.92 -16.66 -5.29
CA GLY A 8 -0.42 -16.77 -5.87
C GLY A 8 -1.16 -18.06 -5.50
N ALA A 9 -0.45 -19.19 -5.42
CA ALA A 9 -1.02 -20.48 -5.00
C ALA A 9 -1.35 -20.50 -3.50
N ALA A 10 -0.53 -19.86 -2.66
CA ALA A 10 -0.82 -19.66 -1.24
C ALA A 10 -2.03 -18.74 -1.06
N ALA A 11 -2.09 -17.61 -1.79
CA ALA A 11 -3.21 -16.68 -1.74
C ALA A 11 -4.56 -17.28 -2.21
N GLY A 12 -4.52 -18.23 -3.15
CA GLY A 12 -5.70 -18.94 -3.65
C GLY A 12 -6.35 -19.92 -2.66
N ARG A 13 -5.66 -20.27 -1.56
CA ARG A 13 -6.18 -21.17 -0.51
C ARG A 13 -6.42 -20.49 0.84
N LEU A 14 -6.25 -19.17 0.90
CA LEU A 14 -6.43 -18.42 2.13
C LEU A 14 -7.93 -18.15 2.41
N PRO A 15 -8.38 -18.29 3.68
CA PRO A 15 -9.69 -17.83 4.13
C PRO A 15 -9.95 -16.34 3.81
N ASP A 16 -11.20 -15.88 3.87
CA ASP A 16 -11.59 -14.53 3.40
C ASP A 16 -10.83 -13.38 4.08
N ARG A 17 -10.51 -13.49 5.38
CA ARG A 17 -9.70 -12.49 6.12
C ARG A 17 -8.27 -12.33 5.57
N PRO A 18 -7.42 -13.37 5.51
CA PRO A 18 -6.08 -13.24 4.95
C PRO A 18 -6.08 -12.88 3.45
N ARG A 19 -7.13 -13.24 2.70
CA ARG A 19 -7.29 -12.76 1.32
C ARG A 19 -7.55 -11.26 1.25
N ALA A 20 -8.42 -10.73 2.10
CA ALA A 20 -8.66 -9.29 2.22
C ALA A 20 -7.40 -8.53 2.63
N LEU A 21 -6.62 -9.09 3.58
CA LEU A 21 -5.33 -8.51 3.98
C LEU A 21 -4.33 -8.47 2.82
N ALA A 22 -4.18 -9.57 2.08
CA ALA A 22 -3.26 -9.65 0.96
C ALA A 22 -3.64 -8.71 -0.19
N LEU A 23 -4.92 -8.64 -0.53
CA LEU A 23 -5.44 -7.69 -1.53
C LEU A 23 -5.28 -6.24 -1.06
N GLY A 24 -5.51 -5.98 0.23
CA GLY A 24 -5.25 -4.68 0.86
C GLY A 24 -3.78 -4.28 0.76
N LEU A 25 -2.85 -5.13 1.18
CA LEU A 25 -1.41 -4.89 1.07
C LEU A 25 -0.96 -4.63 -0.37
N ALA A 26 -1.49 -5.41 -1.32
CA ALA A 26 -1.22 -5.22 -2.74
C ALA A 26 -1.78 -3.87 -3.23
N ALA A 27 -2.98 -3.49 -2.77
CA ALA A 27 -3.58 -2.19 -3.07
C ALA A 27 -2.71 -1.03 -2.55
N GLY A 28 -2.29 -1.11 -1.28
CA GLY A 28 -1.41 -0.14 -0.64
C GLY A 28 -0.08 0.02 -1.38
N THR A 29 0.49 -1.08 -1.86
CA THR A 29 1.70 -1.02 -2.69
C THR A 29 1.44 -0.27 -4.01
N GLY A 30 0.28 -0.47 -4.64
CA GLY A 30 -0.14 0.28 -5.83
C GLY A 30 -0.28 1.79 -5.56
N PHE A 31 -0.83 2.17 -4.40
CA PHE A 31 -0.88 3.58 -3.97
C PHE A 31 0.50 4.14 -3.63
N GLY A 32 1.38 3.34 -3.03
CA GLY A 32 2.78 3.72 -2.80
C GLY A 32 3.54 4.03 -4.10
N VAL A 33 3.20 3.38 -5.22
CA VAL A 33 3.74 3.74 -6.54
C VAL A 33 3.31 5.15 -6.97
N ILE A 34 2.11 5.61 -6.60
CA ILE A 34 1.69 7.00 -6.82
C ILE A 34 2.58 7.94 -6.01
N GLU A 35 2.78 7.66 -4.72
CA GLU A 35 3.60 8.52 -3.85
C GLU A 35 5.02 8.68 -4.39
N VAL A 36 5.65 7.57 -4.80
CA VAL A 36 6.97 7.60 -5.43
C VAL A 36 6.91 8.28 -6.80
N GLY A 37 5.91 7.95 -7.62
CA GLY A 37 5.78 8.47 -8.98
C GLY A 37 5.61 9.98 -9.00
N VAL A 38 4.76 10.54 -8.14
CA VAL A 38 4.54 11.99 -8.02
C VAL A 38 5.80 12.71 -7.54
N ARG A 39 6.59 12.11 -6.65
CA ARG A 39 7.90 12.66 -6.23
C ARG A 39 8.91 12.76 -7.38
N LEU A 40 8.78 11.94 -8.41
CA LEU A 40 9.65 11.93 -9.59
C LEU A 40 9.18 12.86 -10.71
N ILE A 41 8.03 13.56 -10.55
CA ILE A 41 7.52 14.50 -11.55
C ILE A 41 8.07 15.90 -11.24
N ASP A 42 9.08 16.33 -12.00
CA ASP A 42 9.73 17.63 -11.80
C ASP A 42 8.82 18.84 -12.15
N VAL A 43 7.93 18.69 -13.13
CA VAL A 43 7.09 19.77 -13.65
C VAL A 43 5.65 19.29 -13.82
N ILE A 44 4.74 19.79 -12.98
CA ILE A 44 3.29 19.56 -13.09
C ILE A 44 2.68 20.71 -13.91
N ASP A 45 2.80 20.61 -15.24
CA ASP A 45 2.19 21.57 -16.19
C ASP A 45 1.43 20.82 -17.29
N PRO A 46 0.11 20.65 -17.16
CA PRO A 46 -0.72 19.93 -18.13
C PRO A 46 -0.75 20.55 -19.53
N THR A 47 -0.31 21.80 -19.68
CA THR A 47 -0.30 22.48 -20.99
C THR A 47 0.89 22.03 -21.85
N LYS A 48 1.93 21.46 -21.22
CA LYS A 48 3.19 21.10 -21.88
C LYS A 48 3.22 19.63 -22.28
N ARG A 49 3.68 19.34 -23.50
CA ARG A 49 3.91 17.96 -23.97
C ARG A 49 4.90 17.17 -23.08
N ALA A 50 5.85 17.86 -22.45
CA ALA A 50 6.83 17.24 -21.56
C ALA A 50 6.18 16.56 -20.34
N PHE A 51 5.04 17.07 -19.87
CA PHE A 51 4.27 16.45 -18.78
C PHE A 51 3.75 15.07 -19.19
N TYR A 52 3.19 14.98 -20.40
CA TYR A 52 2.69 13.71 -20.95
C TYR A 52 3.80 12.78 -21.45
N ALA A 53 5.03 13.24 -21.62
CA ALA A 53 6.16 12.37 -21.95
C ALA A 53 6.77 11.70 -20.71
N ASN A 54 6.38 12.12 -19.50
CA ASN A 54 6.99 11.63 -18.26
C ASN A 54 6.46 10.23 -17.90
N PRO A 55 7.33 9.20 -17.84
CA PRO A 55 6.91 7.83 -17.49
C PRO A 55 6.34 7.73 -16.06
N ALA A 56 6.75 8.59 -15.13
CA ALA A 56 6.27 8.59 -13.75
C ALA A 56 4.77 8.94 -13.66
N LEU A 57 4.26 9.75 -14.59
CA LEU A 57 2.83 10.06 -14.68
C LEU A 57 2.01 8.80 -14.97
N TYR A 58 2.47 7.99 -15.92
CA TYR A 58 1.80 6.74 -16.29
C TYR A 58 1.96 5.66 -15.22
N ALA A 59 3.12 5.60 -14.57
CA ALA A 59 3.34 4.70 -13.44
C ALA A 59 2.40 5.03 -12.27
N ALA A 60 2.23 6.32 -11.94
CA ALA A 60 1.29 6.76 -10.92
C ALA A 60 -0.16 6.44 -11.31
N ALA A 61 -0.56 6.73 -12.55
CA ALA A 61 -1.90 6.42 -13.03
C ALA A 61 -2.20 4.90 -12.99
N ALA A 62 -1.27 4.08 -13.47
CA ALA A 62 -1.40 2.62 -13.46
C ALA A 62 -1.38 2.05 -12.03
N GLY A 63 -0.49 2.56 -11.17
CA GLY A 63 -0.41 2.19 -9.76
C GLY A 63 -1.70 2.50 -9.02
N GLY A 64 -2.28 3.68 -9.23
CA GLY A 64 -3.56 4.06 -8.63
C GLY A 64 -4.74 3.27 -9.16
N ALA A 65 -4.80 3.00 -10.47
CA ALA A 65 -5.85 2.15 -11.02
C ALA A 65 -5.77 0.72 -10.47
N ALA A 66 -4.57 0.13 -10.45
CA ALA A 66 -4.36 -1.20 -9.88
C ALA A 66 -4.66 -1.22 -8.37
N GLY A 67 -4.16 -0.24 -7.63
CA GLY A 67 -4.39 -0.09 -6.19
C GLY A 67 -5.87 -0.02 -5.85
N PHE A 68 -6.61 0.85 -6.55
CA PHE A 68 -8.05 0.99 -6.39
C PHE A 68 -8.80 -0.31 -6.66
N LEU A 69 -8.54 -0.97 -7.79
CA LEU A 69 -9.22 -2.22 -8.15
C LEU A 69 -8.93 -3.35 -7.15
N LEU A 70 -7.70 -3.44 -6.65
CA LEU A 70 -7.32 -4.39 -5.62
C LEU A 70 -8.00 -4.09 -4.30
N LEU A 71 -8.09 -2.82 -3.90
CA LEU A 71 -8.79 -2.40 -2.69
C LEU A 71 -10.28 -2.73 -2.80
N THR A 72 -10.94 -2.34 -3.89
CA THR A 72 -12.35 -2.68 -4.14
C THR A 72 -12.57 -4.20 -4.07
N SER A 73 -11.67 -4.97 -4.67
CA SER A 73 -11.71 -6.43 -4.59
C SER A 73 -11.52 -6.95 -3.17
N ALA A 74 -10.66 -6.33 -2.36
CA ALA A 74 -10.45 -6.69 -0.96
C ALA A 74 -11.72 -6.45 -0.12
N LEU A 75 -12.35 -5.29 -0.31
CA LEU A 75 -13.57 -4.89 0.39
C LEU A 75 -14.75 -5.80 0.08
N HIS A 76 -14.88 -6.27 -1.16
CA HIS A 76 -15.96 -7.19 -1.55
C HIS A 76 -15.74 -8.64 -1.08
N ARG A 77 -14.52 -9.02 -0.71
CA ARG A 77 -14.11 -10.41 -0.54
C ARG A 77 -13.76 -10.82 0.89
N GLY A 78 -13.86 -9.91 1.86
CA GLY A 78 -13.58 -10.19 3.26
C GLY A 78 -13.81 -8.96 4.16
N SER A 79 -13.11 -8.89 5.29
CA SER A 79 -13.27 -7.77 6.23
C SER A 79 -12.71 -6.46 5.69
N VAL A 80 -13.54 -5.41 5.74
CA VAL A 80 -13.17 -4.02 5.43
C VAL A 80 -12.02 -3.55 6.31
N THR A 81 -12.10 -3.76 7.63
CA THR A 81 -11.06 -3.32 8.57
C THR A 81 -9.72 -3.99 8.26
N THR A 82 -9.74 -5.30 8.00
CA THR A 82 -8.53 -6.05 7.63
C THR A 82 -7.95 -5.58 6.28
N ALA A 83 -8.81 -5.31 5.28
CA ALA A 83 -8.38 -4.82 3.97
C ALA A 83 -7.74 -3.42 4.05
N VAL A 84 -8.39 -2.49 4.76
CA VAL A 84 -7.90 -1.12 4.95
C VAL A 84 -6.61 -1.13 5.76
N ALA A 85 -6.53 -1.93 6.82
CA ALA A 85 -5.29 -2.08 7.58
C ALA A 85 -4.15 -2.61 6.72
N GLY A 86 -4.40 -3.62 5.89
CA GLY A 86 -3.41 -4.11 4.92
C GLY A 86 -2.94 -3.03 3.95
N MET A 87 -3.88 -2.25 3.42
CA MET A 87 -3.56 -1.14 2.52
C MET A 87 -2.69 -0.08 3.17
N VAL A 88 -3.03 0.37 4.38
CA VAL A 88 -2.25 1.38 5.11
C VAL A 88 -0.82 0.90 5.37
N VAL A 89 -0.65 -0.37 5.74
CA VAL A 89 0.70 -0.95 5.86
C VAL A 89 1.41 -0.91 4.50
N GLY A 90 0.76 -1.42 3.44
CA GLY A 90 1.36 -1.49 2.11
C GLY A 90 1.83 -0.13 1.58
N GLU A 91 0.99 0.90 1.72
CA GLU A 91 1.32 2.26 1.29
C GLU A 91 2.34 2.94 2.20
N THR A 92 2.56 2.47 3.44
CA THR A 92 3.59 3.04 4.31
C THR A 92 4.96 2.41 4.05
N ILE A 93 5.01 1.08 3.95
CA ILE A 93 6.28 0.34 3.83
C ILE A 93 6.91 0.57 2.45
N ALA A 94 6.12 0.42 1.39
CA ALA A 94 6.65 0.42 0.02
C ALA A 94 7.34 1.73 -0.38
N PRO A 95 6.72 2.92 -0.24
CA PRO A 95 7.36 4.18 -0.61
C PRO A 95 8.46 4.59 0.38
N ALA A 96 8.35 4.26 1.68
CA ALA A 96 9.42 4.51 2.63
C ALA A 96 10.69 3.71 2.27
N PHE A 97 10.54 2.43 1.96
CA PHE A 97 11.63 1.59 1.48
C PHE A 97 12.20 2.14 0.17
N ALA A 98 11.32 2.54 -0.76
CA ALA A 98 11.77 3.06 -2.03
C ALA A 98 12.54 4.38 -1.88
N GLY A 99 12.05 5.26 -1.01
CA GLY A 99 12.69 6.51 -0.62
C GLY A 99 14.12 6.31 -0.15
N VAL A 100 14.33 5.40 0.80
CA VAL A 100 15.66 5.16 1.40
C VAL A 100 16.61 4.47 0.41
N VAL A 101 16.15 3.43 -0.30
CA VAL A 101 17.02 2.61 -1.14
C VAL A 101 17.38 3.28 -2.46
N TRP A 102 16.43 3.97 -3.11
CA TRP A 102 16.63 4.53 -4.45
C TRP A 102 16.63 6.05 -4.50
N LEU A 103 15.89 6.74 -3.62
CA LEU A 103 15.84 8.21 -3.63
C LEU A 103 16.81 8.86 -2.63
N GLY A 104 17.51 8.07 -1.82
CA GLY A 104 18.49 8.56 -0.85
C GLY A 104 17.86 9.26 0.36
N ASP A 105 16.59 8.99 0.66
CA ASP A 105 15.93 9.53 1.85
C ASP A 105 16.68 9.07 3.10
N SER A 106 17.05 10.03 3.94
CA SER A 106 17.67 9.79 5.23
C SER A 106 17.05 10.68 6.29
N ALA A 107 16.91 10.13 7.49
CA ALA A 107 16.63 10.95 8.65
C ALA A 107 17.82 11.88 8.92
N ARG A 108 17.54 13.04 9.52
CA ARG A 108 18.58 13.93 10.05
C ARG A 108 19.52 13.14 10.97
N ASP A 109 20.81 13.48 10.95
CA ASP A 109 21.82 12.75 11.72
C ASP A 109 21.43 12.62 13.20
N GLY A 110 21.51 11.40 13.73
CA GLY A 110 21.12 11.06 15.10
C GLY A 110 19.61 10.82 15.33
N LEU A 111 18.74 11.09 14.35
CA LEU A 111 17.29 10.89 14.47
C LEU A 111 16.77 9.61 13.80
N GLY A 112 17.65 8.75 13.26
CA GLY A 112 17.25 7.50 12.60
C GLY A 112 16.43 6.55 13.51
N TRP A 113 16.70 6.54 14.82
CA TRP A 113 15.94 5.75 15.78
C TRP A 113 14.47 6.17 15.84
N LEU A 114 14.17 7.45 15.60
CA LEU A 114 12.81 7.98 15.64
C LEU A 114 11.99 7.50 14.43
N VAL A 115 12.63 7.31 13.27
CA VAL A 115 12.02 6.68 12.09
C VAL A 115 11.63 5.24 12.42
N VAL A 116 12.56 4.46 13.00
CA VAL A 116 12.30 3.06 13.37
C VAL A 116 11.18 2.98 14.42
N ALA A 117 11.22 3.83 15.45
CA ALA A 117 10.20 3.87 16.49
C ALA A 117 8.83 4.27 15.94
N GLY A 118 8.75 5.32 15.12
CA GLY A 118 7.51 5.76 14.50
C GLY A 118 6.90 4.71 13.58
N PHE A 119 7.75 4.04 12.78
CA PHE A 119 7.32 2.94 11.91
C PHE A 119 6.81 1.74 12.72
N ALA A 120 7.51 1.36 13.79
CA ALA A 120 7.08 0.29 14.67
C ALA A 120 5.72 0.60 15.33
N VAL A 121 5.52 1.84 15.80
CA VAL A 121 4.24 2.29 16.37
C VAL A 121 3.13 2.24 15.31
N ALA A 122 3.38 2.76 14.10
CA ALA A 122 2.40 2.76 13.01
C ALA A 122 1.98 1.32 12.62
N VAL A 123 2.96 0.42 12.40
CA VAL A 123 2.67 -0.98 12.08
C VAL A 123 1.91 -1.66 13.21
N SER A 124 2.32 -1.44 14.46
CA SER A 124 1.65 -2.04 15.63
C SER A 124 0.21 -1.56 15.75
N ALA A 125 -0.03 -0.25 15.61
CA ALA A 125 -1.37 0.33 15.64
C ALA A 125 -2.26 -0.25 14.55
N THR A 126 -1.74 -0.39 13.33
CA THR A 126 -2.50 -0.98 12.22
C THR A 126 -2.81 -2.46 12.44
N LEU A 127 -1.90 -3.23 13.04
CA LEU A 127 -2.16 -4.62 13.43
C LEU A 127 -3.23 -4.73 14.53
N VAL A 128 -3.19 -3.85 15.53
CA VAL A 128 -4.22 -3.76 16.57
C VAL A 128 -5.58 -3.42 15.94
N LEU A 129 -5.61 -2.45 15.02
CA LEU A 129 -6.82 -2.06 14.31
C LEU A 129 -7.39 -3.23 13.48
N ALA A 130 -6.53 -3.95 12.74
CA ALA A 130 -6.94 -5.13 11.97
C ALA A 130 -7.54 -6.24 12.84
N ARG A 131 -7.08 -6.37 14.10
CA ARG A 131 -7.52 -7.44 15.01
C ARG A 131 -8.83 -7.11 15.74
N PHE A 132 -9.05 -5.84 16.06
CA PHE A 132 -10.10 -5.42 16.98
C PHE A 132 -11.10 -4.41 16.39
N GLY A 133 -10.85 -3.88 15.19
CA GLY A 133 -11.69 -2.85 14.57
C GLY A 133 -12.84 -3.40 13.72
N GLU A 134 -13.10 -4.72 13.73
CA GLU A 134 -14.33 -5.24 13.12
C GLU A 134 -15.53 -4.88 14.00
N ALA A 135 -16.52 -4.20 13.41
CA ALA A 135 -17.79 -3.94 14.09
C ALA A 135 -18.49 -5.28 14.42
N PRO A 136 -19.14 -5.41 15.60
CA PRO A 136 -19.99 -6.55 15.90
C PRO A 136 -21.00 -6.75 14.77
N GLN A 137 -21.07 -7.94 14.20
CA GLN A 137 -22.12 -8.27 13.24
C GLN A 137 -23.44 -8.26 14.00
N GLU A 138 -24.30 -7.28 13.72
CA GLU A 138 -25.69 -7.34 14.16
C GLU A 138 -26.28 -8.64 13.63
N ALA A 139 -26.58 -9.56 14.55
CA ALA A 139 -27.29 -10.78 14.23
C ALA A 139 -28.68 -10.34 13.73
N ALA A 140 -28.90 -10.42 12.42
CA ALA A 140 -30.21 -10.21 11.84
C ALA A 140 -31.18 -11.25 12.45
N THR A 141 -32.02 -10.77 13.35
CA THR A 141 -33.19 -11.48 13.91
C THR A 141 -34.33 -11.48 12.92
#